data_AF-A0A090XFL3-F1
#
_entry.id   AF-A0A090XFL3-F1
#
_cell.length_a   1.000
_cell.length_b   1.000
_cell.length_c   1.000
_cell.angle_alpha   90.00
_cell.angle_beta   90.00
_cell.angle_gamma   90.00
#
_symmetry.space_group_name_H-M   'P 1'
#
loop_
_entity.id
_entity.type
_entity.pdbx_description
1 polymer ?
#
loop_
_entity_poly.entity_id
_entity_poly.type
_entity_poly.pdbx_seq_one_letter_code
_entity_poly.pdbx_strand_id
1 'polypeptide(L)' 'MRQDYVFTDLEGKEHLVEEIRKLENKLEQSTGEKVNLIAYSHKNAKPEG' A
#
# COMPACT_ATOMS: atom_id res chain seq x y z
N MET A 1 5.47 3.88 -21.53
CA MET A 1 5.43 4.84 -20.40
C MET A 1 6.05 4.13 -19.20
N ARG A 2 7.29 4.47 -18.82
CA ARG A 2 7.91 3.89 -17.61
C ARG A 2 7.21 4.52 -16.42
N GLN A 3 6.58 3.68 -15.63
CA GLN A 3 5.75 4.07 -14.50
C GLN A 3 6.66 4.51 -13.34
N ASP A 4 6.79 5.82 -13.12
CA ASP A 4 7.59 6.43 -12.05
C ASP A 4 6.92 6.26 -10.67
N TYR A 5 6.87 5.02 -10.18
CA TYR A 5 6.46 4.69 -8.83
C TYR A 5 7.66 4.36 -7.95
N VAL A 6 7.61 4.81 -6.71
CA VAL A 6 8.59 4.48 -5.67
C VAL A 6 7.89 3.78 -4.52
N PHE A 7 8.63 2.93 -3.80
CA PHE A 7 8.13 2.35 -2.56
C PHE A 7 7.72 3.47 -1.62
N THR A 8 6.50 3.40 -1.11
CA THR A 8 6.00 4.39 -0.17
C THR A 8 6.51 4.04 1.21
N ASP A 9 7.18 4.98 1.85
CA ASP A 9 7.41 4.90 3.29
C ASP A 9 6.10 5.15 4.04
N LEU A 10 5.79 4.23 4.96
CA LEU A 10 4.59 4.24 5.78
C LEU A 10 4.90 4.59 7.25
N GLU A 11 6.13 4.97 7.57
CA GLU A 11 6.48 5.52 8.88
C GLU A 11 5.58 6.74 9.20
N GLY A 12 4.94 6.74 10.37
CA GLY A 12 3.96 7.76 10.79
C GLY A 12 2.62 7.73 10.05
N LYS A 13 2.33 6.66 9.28
CA LYS A 13 1.06 6.43 8.58
C LYS A 13 0.40 5.14 9.05
N GLU A 14 0.28 4.96 10.36
CA GLU A 14 -0.23 3.75 11.01
C GLU A 14 -1.64 3.37 10.52
N HIS A 15 -2.48 4.37 10.24
CA HIS A 15 -3.82 4.14 9.69
C HIS A 15 -3.78 3.44 8.32
N LEU A 16 -2.85 3.81 7.43
CA LEU A 16 -2.69 3.14 6.13
C LEU A 16 -2.17 1.72 6.30
N VAL A 17 -1.27 1.49 7.26
CA VAL A 17 -0.78 0.14 7.59
C VAL A 17 -1.95 -0.75 8.07
N GLU A 18 -2.85 -0.23 8.89
CA GLU A 18 -4.05 -0.95 9.31
C GLU A 18 -4.99 -1.27 8.15
N GLU A 19 -5.22 -0.33 7.23
CA GLU A 19 -6.05 -0.57 6.05
C GLU A 19 -5.45 -1.63 5.13
N ILE A 20 -4.12 -1.60 4.91
CA ILE A 20 -3.40 -2.62 4.14
C ILE A 20 -3.60 -4.00 4.79
N ARG A 21 -3.43 -4.11 6.11
CA ARG A 21 -3.65 -5.38 6.83
C ARG A 21 -5.08 -5.88 6.75
N LYS A 22 -6.08 -5.00 6.85
CA LYS A 22 -7.49 -5.37 6.68
C LYS A 22 -7.74 -5.94 5.28
N LEU A 23 -7.12 -5.33 4.27
CA LEU A 23 -7.25 -5.78 2.88
C LEU A 23 -6.55 -7.12 2.65
N GLU A 24 -5.34 -7.31 3.17
CA GLU A 24 -4.61 -8.60 3.14
C GLU A 24 -5.46 -9.71 3.74
N ASN A 25 -5.99 -9.51 4.95
CA ASN A 25 -6.87 -10.49 5.60
C ASN A 25 -8.12 -10.80 4.78
N LYS A 26 -8.74 -9.79 4.17
CA LYS A 26 -9.94 -9.98 3.34
C LYS A 26 -9.63 -10.79 2.08
N LEU A 27 -8.48 -10.53 1.45
CA LEU A 27 -8.02 -11.27 0.27
C LEU A 27 -7.64 -12.70 0.64
N GLU A 28 -6.98 -12.91 1.78
CA GLU A 28 -6.67 -14.24 2.29
C GLU A 28 -7.93 -15.05 2.58
N GLN A 29 -8.95 -14.45 3.22
CA GLN A 29 -10.24 -15.10 3.44
C GLN A 29 -10.97 -15.46 2.14
N SER A 30 -10.80 -14.64 1.09
CA SER A 30 -11.51 -14.83 -0.19
C SER A 30 -10.81 -15.83 -1.11
N THR A 31 -9.48 -15.92 -1.03
CA THR A 31 -8.65 -16.74 -1.93
C THR A 31 -8.16 -18.02 -1.27
N GLY A 32 -8.12 -18.08 0.06
CA GLY A 32 -7.49 -19.15 0.83
C GLY A 32 -5.96 -19.10 0.83
N GLU A 33 -5.37 -18.08 0.22
CA GLU A 33 -3.92 -17.91 0.09
C GLU A 33 -3.47 -16.63 0.80
N LYS A 34 -2.30 -16.70 1.44
CA LYS A 34 -1.71 -15.53 2.09
C LYS A 34 -1.26 -14.52 1.04
N VAL A 35 -1.77 -13.30 1.14
CA VAL A 35 -1.42 -12.18 0.25
C VAL A 35 -0.60 -11.14 1.00
N ASN A 36 0.49 -10.67 0.38
CA ASN A 36 1.27 -9.52 0.87
C ASN A 36 1.08 -8.36 -0.10
N LEU A 37 0.72 -7.18 0.42
CA LEU A 37 0.53 -5.97 -0.39
C LEU A 37 1.72 -5.02 -0.26
N ILE A 38 2.07 -4.37 -1.36
CA ILE A 38 3.16 -3.39 -1.43
C ILE A 38 2.58 -2.05 -1.85
N ALA A 39 2.85 -1.02 -1.04
CA ALA A 39 2.41 0.34 -1.31
C ALA A 39 3.41 1.09 -2.19
N TYR A 40 2.90 1.76 -3.22
CA TYR A 40 3.66 2.60 -4.12
C TYR A 40 3.08 4.01 -4.18
N SER A 41 3.92 5.01 -4.36
CA SER A 41 3.53 6.40 -4.56
C SER A 41 4.14 6.93 -5.84
N HIS A 42 3.44 7.86 -6.48
CA HIS A 42 3.98 8.55 -7.64
C HIS A 42 5.15 9.43 -7.21
N LYS A 43 6.27 9.31 -7.91
CA LYS A 43 7.49 10.10 -7.67
C LYS A 43 7.25 11.63 -7.69
N ASN A 44 6.17 12.08 -8.33
CA ASN A 44 5.81 13.50 -8.49
C ASN A 44 4.54 13.91 -7.71
N ALA A 45 4.08 13.13 -6.73
CA ALA A 45 3.04 13.60 -5.82
C ALA A 45 3.63 14.74 -4.96
N LYS A 46 3.49 15.99 -5.42
CA LYS A 46 3.74 17.17 -4.58
C LYS A 46 2.95 16.99 -3.28
N PRO A 47 3.53 17.27 -2.10
CA PRO A 47 2.74 17.36 -0.89
C PRO A 47 1.72 18.48 -1.11
N GLU A 48 0.43 18.14 -1.10
CA GLU A 48 -0.60 19.15 -0.90
C GLU A 48 -0.38 19.68 0.52
N GLY A 49 0.05 20.94 0.59
CA GLY A 49 0.34 21.65 1.83
C GLY A 49 -0.91 22.15 2.55
#